data_AF-A0A3N1PZ64-F1
#
_entry.id   AF-A0A3N1PZ64-F1
#
_cell.length_a   1.000
_cell.length_b   1.000
_cell.length_c   1.000
_cell.angle_alpha   90.00
_cell.angle_beta   90.00
_cell.angle_gamma   90.00
#
_symmetry.space_group_name_H-M   'P 1'
#
loop_
_entity.id
_entity.type
_entity.pdbx_description
1 polymer ?
#
loop_
_entity_poly.entity_id
_entity_poly.type
_entity_poly.pdbx_seq_one_letter_code
_entity_poly.pdbx_strand_id
1 'polypeptide(L)' 'MATLRLESTSDALREAIRLLHREARQIEAARNIARFYGEGGAPGPLLDGLVTEADLAAADAAEF' A
#
# COMPACT_ATOMS: atom_id res chain seq x y z
N MET A 1 26.75 -20.57 -6.13
CA MET A 1 27.09 -19.73 -4.96
C MET A 1 27.80 -18.44 -5.34
N ALA A 2 28.81 -18.48 -6.23
CA ALA A 2 29.50 -17.27 -6.71
C ALA A 2 28.59 -16.27 -7.46
N THR A 3 27.55 -16.74 -8.16
CA THR A 3 26.67 -15.90 -8.99
C THR A 3 25.72 -14.97 -8.21
N LEU A 4 25.53 -15.21 -6.90
CA LEU A 4 24.58 -14.45 -6.06
C LEU A 4 25.25 -13.61 -4.98
N ARG A 5 26.60 -13.61 -4.89
CA ARG A 5 27.38 -12.90 -3.85
C ARG A 5 26.86 -13.13 -2.41
N LEU A 6 26.52 -14.38 -2.09
CA LEU A 6 26.06 -14.75 -0.75
C LEU A 6 27.26 -15.27 0.05
N GLU A 7 27.61 -14.61 1.17
CA GLU A 7 28.76 -14.96 2.02
C GLU A 7 28.65 -16.38 2.61
N SER A 8 27.43 -16.86 2.82
CA SER A 8 27.12 -18.26 3.12
C SER A 8 25.67 -18.62 2.74
N THR A 9 25.37 -19.92 2.67
CA THR A 9 24.00 -20.44 2.55
C THR A 9 23.09 -19.99 3.69
N SER A 10 23.67 -19.81 4.88
CA SER A 10 22.95 -19.35 6.07
C SER A 10 22.49 -17.90 5.93
N ASP A 11 23.34 -17.04 5.36
CA ASP A 11 23.00 -15.63 5.12
C ASP A 11 21.95 -15.48 4.05
N ALA A 12 22.05 -16.28 2.98
CA ALA A 12 21.02 -16.37 1.96
C ALA A 12 19.65 -16.76 2.53
N LEU A 13 19.63 -17.77 3.41
CA LEU A 13 18.41 -18.23 4.05
C LEU A 13 17.84 -17.16 5.00
N ARG A 14 18.70 -16.45 5.73
CA ARG A 14 18.28 -15.37 6.63
C ARG A 14 17.64 -14.22 5.85
N GLU A 15 18.24 -13.82 4.73
CA GLU A 15 17.68 -12.78 3.87
C GLU A 15 16.38 -13.23 3.19
N ALA A 16 16.30 -14.48 2.74
CA ALA A 16 15.07 -15.03 2.17
C ALA A 16 13.92 -15.00 3.19
N ILE A 17 14.17 -15.37 4.46
CA ILE A 17 13.16 -15.30 5.53
C ILE A 17 12.73 -13.84 5.80
N ARG A 18 13.67 -12.90 5.82
CA ARG A 18 13.38 -11.46 6.00
C ARG A 18 12.49 -10.93 4.88
N LEU A 19 12.82 -11.26 3.63
CA LEU A 19 12.04 -10.87 2.45
C LEU A 19 10.64 -11.47 2.48
N LEU A 20 10.52 -12.76 2.79
CA LEU A 20 9.23 -13.45 2.91
C LEU A 20 8.31 -12.78 3.94
N HIS A 21 8.86 -12.40 5.09
CA HIS A 21 8.10 -11.70 6.13
C HIS A 21 7.63 -10.31 5.69
N ARG A 22 8.48 -9.59 4.95
CA ARG A 22 8.13 -8.29 4.38
C ARG A 22 7.01 -8.42 3.35
N GLU A 23 7.09 -9.39 2.46
CA GLU A 23 6.06 -9.65 1.44
C GLU A 23 4.73 -10.06 2.07
N ALA A 24 4.75 -10.94 3.08
CA ALA A 24 3.56 -11.33 3.80
C ALA A 24 2.81 -10.13 4.40
N ARG A 25 3.55 -9.18 5.02
CA ARG A 25 2.98 -7.93 5.54
C ARG A 25 2.39 -7.04 4.46
N GLN A 26 3.04 -6.95 3.30
CA GLN A 26 2.53 -6.17 2.17
C GLN A 26 1.23 -6.77 1.61
N ILE A 27 1.17 -8.09 1.48
CA ILE A 27 -0.04 -8.80 1.05
C ILE A 27 -1.17 -8.59 2.05
N GLU A 28 -0.89 -8.66 3.35
CA GLU A 28 -1.89 -8.40 4.39
C GLU A 28 -2.42 -6.95 4.32
N ALA A 29 -1.53 -5.97 4.15
CA ALA A 29 -1.93 -4.58 3.97
C ALA A 29 -2.80 -4.40 2.72
N ALA A 30 -2.42 -4.99 1.59
CA ALA A 30 -3.20 -4.93 0.36
C ALA A 30 -4.59 -5.59 0.52
N ARG A 31 -4.66 -6.73 1.21
CA ARG A 31 -5.94 -7.39 1.54
C ARG A 31 -6.80 -6.54 2.45
N ASN A 32 -6.21 -5.84 3.42
CA ASN A 32 -6.95 -4.94 4.31
C ASN A 32 -7.51 -3.74 3.55
N ILE A 33 -6.72 -3.17 2.62
CA ILE A 33 -7.18 -2.10 1.72
C ILE A 33 -8.34 -2.61 0.85
N ALA A 34 -8.19 -3.77 0.22
CA ALA A 34 -9.24 -4.37 -0.61
C ALA A 34 -10.50 -4.67 0.21
N ARG A 35 -10.35 -5.19 1.44
CA ARG A 35 -11.48 -5.41 2.36
C ARG A 35 -12.16 -4.09 2.72
N PHE A 36 -11.39 -3.05 3.01
CA PHE A 36 -11.90 -1.73 3.39
C PHE A 36 -12.76 -1.11 2.28
N TYR A 37 -12.32 -1.19 1.03
CA TYR A 37 -13.08 -0.70 -0.12
C TYR A 37 -14.16 -1.69 -0.61
N GLY A 38 -14.27 -2.86 0.02
CA GLY A 38 -15.10 -3.98 -0.42
C GLY A 38 -14.49 -4.71 -1.63
N GLU A 39 -14.82 -5.99 -1.80
CA GLU A 39 -14.41 -6.78 -2.98
C GLU A 39 -14.93 -6.20 -4.32
N GLY A 40 -15.73 -5.11 -4.29
CA GLY A 40 -16.37 -4.44 -5.42
C GLY A 40 -15.52 -3.42 -6.18
N GLY A 41 -14.25 -3.23 -5.82
CA GLY A 41 -13.32 -2.37 -6.57
C GLY A 41 -12.95 -1.07 -5.86
N ALA A 42 -11.86 -0.45 -6.32
CA ALA A 42 -11.39 0.86 -5.86
C ALA A 42 -12.55 1.87 -5.81
N PRO A 43 -12.48 2.89 -4.92
CA PRO A 43 -13.47 3.96 -4.94
C PRO A 43 -13.58 4.44 -6.39
N GLY A 44 -14.81 4.40 -6.92
CA GLY A 44 -15.09 4.90 -8.26
C GLY A 44 -14.52 6.33 -8.38
N PRO A 45 -14.19 6.78 -9.59
CA PRO A 45 -13.79 8.17 -9.78
C PRO A 45 -14.80 9.05 -9.03
N LEU A 46 -14.29 10.02 -8.25
CA LEU A 46 -15.13 11.03 -7.59
C LEU A 46 -16.22 11.43 -8.59
N LEU A 47 -17.47 11.18 -8.23
CA LEU A 47 -18.59 11.49 -9.12
C LEU A 47 -18.44 12.96 -9.52
N ASP A 48 -18.40 13.19 -10.83
CA ASP A 48 -18.13 14.52 -11.36
C ASP A 48 -19.17 15.50 -10.77
N GLY A 49 -18.69 16.57 -10.13
CA GLY A 49 -19.55 17.59 -9.49
C GLY A 49 -19.89 17.39 -8.01
N LEU A 50 -19.30 16.40 -7.30
CA LEU A 50 -19.50 16.23 -5.85
C LEU A 50 -18.64 17.15 -4.97
N VAL A 51 -17.62 17.79 -5.57
CA VAL A 51 -16.78 18.79 -4.92
C VAL A 51 -16.75 20.03 -5.81
N THR A 52 -17.32 21.12 -5.33
CA THR A 52 -17.28 22.42 -5.99
C THR A 52 -16.06 23.23 -5.54
N GLU A 53 -15.67 24.22 -6.32
CA GLU A 53 -14.64 25.20 -5.92
C GLU A 53 -14.97 25.85 -4.55
N ALA A 54 -16.26 26.04 -4.26
CA ALA A 54 -16.73 26.58 -3.00
C ALA A 54 -16.51 25.62 -1.82
N ASP A 55 -16.65 24.31 -2.03
CA ASP A 55 -16.39 23.29 -1.00
C ASP A 55 -14.89 23.23 -0.66
N LEU A 56 -14.03 23.38 -1.66
CA LEU A 56 -12.57 23.47 -1.47
C LEU A 56 -12.19 24.74 -0.70
N ALA A 57 -12.71 25.90 -1.11
CA ALA A 57 -12.46 27.16 -0.43
C ALA A 57 -12.96 27.17 1.03
N ALA A 58 -14.08 26.50 1.31
CA ALA A 58 -14.60 26.35 2.67
C ALA A 58 -13.72 25.44 3.54
N ALA A 59 -13.15 24.37 2.96
CA ALA A 59 -12.21 23.49 3.65
C ALA A 59 -10.90 24.21 3.99
N ASP A 60 -10.33 24.93 3.03
CA ASP A 60 -9.11 25.74 3.22
C ASP A 60 -9.31 26.81 4.31
N ALA A 61 -10.50 27.43 4.36
CA ALA A 61 -10.84 28.41 5.39
C ALA A 61 -11.05 27.81 6.79
N ALA A 62 -11.36 26.50 6.88
CA ALA A 62 -11.56 25.79 8.15
C ALA A 62 -10.25 25.22 8.75
N GLU A 63 -9.15 25.22 7.99
CA GLU A 63 -7.82 24.78 8.44
C GLU A 63 -7.01 25.91 9.11
N PHE A 64 -7.58 27.12 9.23
CA PHE A 64 -7.05 28.29 9.93
C PHE A 64 -8.00 28.80 11.03
#